data_AF-A0AAV8YYB6-F1
#
_entry.id   AF-A0AAV8YYB6-F1
#
_cell.length_a   1.000
_cell.length_b   1.000
_cell.length_c   1.000
_cell.angle_alpha   90.00
_cell.angle_beta   90.00
_cell.angle_gamma   90.00
#
_symmetry.space_group_name_H-M   'P 1'
#
loop_
_entity.id
_entity.type
_entity.pdbx_description
1 polymer ?
#
loop_
_entity_poly.entity_id
_entity_poly.type
_entity_poly.pdbx_seq_one_letter_code
_entity_poly.pdbx_strand_id
1 'polypeptide(L)'
;MHKITILQLIGYGDRTRTQAEAVRLFQEKYPEFPPISQGTVSKIEKQFRERGHARQVKKNPPNKLSDDQILDVMLMLEENPHTSSRQIASALYISHSPFLRVLTKNQMHPYKLVPINELTEDDFDRRILFCEQMMQMIDDNTLQTENVLFSDESTFPLHGHFDATMARRWPRLRYNSSHGAFTKGSVNVLSLAQQCGDRQLRRKT
;
A
#
# COMPACT_ATOMS: atom_id res chain seq x y z
N MET A 1 11.60 -9.97 30.64
CA MET A 1 12.93 -10.17 31.25
C MET A 1 13.22 -9.03 32.22
N HIS A 2 13.41 -9.33 33.50
CA HIS A 2 13.61 -8.37 34.61
C HIS A 2 15.03 -7.75 34.62
N LYS A 3 15.39 -7.02 33.57
CA LYS A 3 16.75 -6.48 33.38
C LYS A 3 17.18 -5.48 34.46
N ILE A 4 16.25 -4.66 34.94
CA ILE A 4 16.53 -3.70 36.03
C ILE A 4 16.88 -4.46 37.31
N THR A 5 16.13 -5.52 37.62
CA THR A 5 16.40 -6.36 38.80
C THR A 5 17.76 -7.06 38.70
N ILE A 6 18.14 -7.53 37.51
CA ILE A 6 19.47 -8.10 37.27
C ILE A 6 20.56 -7.06 37.56
N LEU A 7 20.41 -5.82 37.09
CA LEU A 7 21.36 -4.74 37.37
C LEU A 7 21.43 -4.39 38.86
N GLN A 8 20.28 -4.35 39.56
CA GLN A 8 20.22 -4.14 41.01
C GLN A 8 20.95 -5.25 41.80
N LEU A 9 20.88 -6.49 41.32
CA LEU A 9 21.56 -7.63 41.95
C LEU A 9 23.08 -7.56 41.77
N ILE A 10 23.56 -7.13 40.60
CA ILE A 10 25.00 -6.91 40.34
C ILE A 10 25.55 -5.83 41.26
N GLY A 11 24.82 -4.72 41.44
CA GLY A 11 25.25 -3.67 42.34
C GLY A 11 24.48 -2.38 42.23
N TYR A 12 24.23 -1.76 43.37
CA TYR A 12 23.74 -0.40 43.52
C TYR A 12 24.43 0.22 44.74
N GLY A 13 24.96 1.44 44.60
CA GLY A 13 25.81 2.08 45.62
C GLY A 13 27.14 1.34 45.78
N ASP A 14 27.57 1.11 47.03
CA ASP A 14 28.89 0.52 47.37
C ASP A 14 28.95 -1.02 47.26
N ARG A 15 27.84 -1.66 46.84
CA ARG A 15 27.78 -3.12 46.71
C ARG A 15 28.18 -3.53 45.29
N THR A 16 29.30 -4.23 45.15
CA THR A 16 29.71 -4.89 43.90
C THR A 16 29.66 -6.40 44.07
N ARG A 17 28.77 -7.08 43.34
CA ARG A 17 28.68 -8.54 43.28
C ARG A 17 29.23 -9.07 41.97
N THR A 18 29.63 -10.34 41.98
CA THR A 18 30.02 -11.02 40.74
C THR A 18 28.81 -11.38 39.88
N GLN A 19 28.99 -11.47 38.57
CA GLN A 19 27.89 -11.80 37.65
C GLN A 19 27.32 -13.22 37.90
N ALA A 20 28.15 -14.16 38.36
CA ALA A 20 27.72 -15.52 38.72
C ALA A 20 26.82 -15.52 39.98
N GLU A 21 27.17 -14.70 40.96
CA GLU A 21 26.38 -14.51 42.17
C GLU A 21 25.04 -13.84 41.86
N ALA A 22 25.02 -12.85 40.95
CA ALA A 22 23.80 -12.21 40.50
C ALA A 22 22.85 -13.20 39.78
N VAL A 23 23.38 -14.16 39.01
CA VAL A 23 22.58 -15.26 38.42
C VAL A 23 21.94 -16.10 39.51
N ARG A 24 22.71 -16.51 40.52
CA ARG A 24 22.21 -17.35 41.61
C ARG A 24 21.09 -16.66 42.39
N LEU A 25 21.32 -15.40 42.78
CA LEU A 25 20.33 -14.60 43.51
C LEU A 25 19.08 -14.31 42.67
N PHE A 26 19.25 -14.17 41.35
CA PHE A 26 18.11 -14.00 40.45
C PHE A 26 17.26 -15.27 40.40
N GLN A 27 17.88 -16.44 40.28
CA GLN A 27 17.17 -17.73 40.26
C GLN A 27 16.50 -18.04 41.59
N GLU A 28 17.14 -17.69 42.71
CA GLU A 28 16.59 -17.83 44.06
C GLU A 28 15.37 -16.93 44.26
N LYS A 29 15.40 -15.70 43.74
CA LYS A 29 14.31 -14.72 43.85
C LYS A 29 13.14 -15.02 42.89
N TYR A 30 13.41 -15.69 41.78
CA TYR A 30 12.48 -15.91 40.68
C TYR A 30 12.56 -17.37 40.17
N PRO A 31 12.14 -18.37 40.98
CA PRO A 31 12.23 -19.78 40.64
C PRO A 31 11.33 -20.18 39.46
N GLU A 32 10.29 -19.41 39.16
CA GLU A 32 9.35 -19.63 38.07
C GLU A 32 9.93 -19.33 36.68
N PHE A 33 11.07 -18.65 36.59
CA PHE A 33 11.71 -18.30 35.33
C PHE A 33 12.83 -19.27 34.96
N PRO A 34 13.07 -19.50 33.65
CA PRO A 34 14.17 -20.34 33.20
C PRO A 34 15.54 -19.75 33.62
N PRO A 35 16.53 -20.60 33.94
CA PRO A 35 17.86 -20.16 34.34
C PRO A 35 18.48 -19.17 33.36
N ILE A 36 18.84 -18.00 33.87
CA ILE A 36 19.57 -16.99 33.08
C ILE A 36 21.05 -17.37 33.01
N SER A 37 21.66 -17.22 31.83
CA SER A 37 23.10 -17.44 31.68
C SER A 37 23.89 -16.25 32.19
N GLN A 38 25.07 -16.51 32.76
CA GLN A 38 26.01 -15.46 33.17
C GLN A 38 26.35 -14.52 32.00
N GLY A 39 26.46 -15.04 30.77
CA GLY A 39 26.68 -14.22 29.58
C GLY A 39 25.55 -13.23 29.28
N THR A 40 24.31 -13.55 29.67
CA THR A 40 23.17 -12.62 29.57
C THR A 40 23.30 -11.47 30.56
N VAL A 41 23.71 -11.77 31.80
CA VAL A 41 23.97 -10.77 32.85
C VAL A 41 25.12 -9.83 32.42
N SER A 42 26.22 -10.40 31.92
CA SER A 42 27.36 -9.63 31.40
C SER A 42 26.96 -8.71 30.24
N LYS A 43 26.16 -9.19 29.28
CA LYS A 43 25.64 -8.36 28.17
C LYS A 43 24.77 -7.21 28.67
N ILE A 44 23.91 -7.45 29.66
CA ILE A 44 23.05 -6.42 30.25
C ILE A 44 23.88 -5.37 30.99
N GLU A 45 24.85 -5.80 31.79
CA GLU A 45 25.77 -4.91 32.51
C GLU A 45 26.57 -4.04 31.54
N LYS A 46 27.18 -4.66 30.51
CA LYS A 46 27.94 -3.95 29.49
C LYS A 46 27.07 -2.92 28.76
N GLN A 47 25.87 -3.31 28.32
CA GLN A 47 24.92 -2.39 27.68
C GLN A 47 24.55 -1.21 28.58
N PHE A 48 24.38 -1.45 29.88
CA PHE A 48 24.05 -0.41 30.85
C PHE A 48 25.23 0.53 31.09
N ARG A 49 26.46 0.01 31.26
CA ARG A 49 27.67 0.83 31.44
C ARG A 49 27.97 1.70 30.23
N GLU A 50 27.76 1.17 29.02
CA GLU A 50 28.05 1.91 27.77
C GLU A 50 26.97 2.94 27.42
N ARG A 51 25.68 2.62 27.63
CA ARG A 51 24.55 3.43 27.11
C ARG A 51 23.72 4.10 28.20
N GLY A 52 23.96 3.79 29.48
CA GLY A 52 23.14 4.23 30.61
C GLY A 52 21.77 3.53 30.70
N HIS A 53 21.46 2.57 29.81
CA HIS A 53 20.20 1.85 29.81
C HIS A 53 20.31 0.44 29.24
N ALA A 54 19.43 -0.47 29.68
CA ALA A 54 19.36 -1.87 29.19
C ALA A 54 18.27 -2.10 28.11
N ARG A 55 17.79 -1.03 27.46
CA ARG A 55 16.80 -1.12 26.38
C ARG A 55 17.41 -1.76 25.14
N GLN A 56 16.68 -2.72 24.55
CA GLN A 56 17.06 -3.26 23.25
C GLN A 56 16.87 -2.16 22.20
N VAL A 57 17.92 -1.88 21.44
CA VAL A 57 17.81 -1.01 20.26
C VAL A 57 17.12 -1.81 19.18
N LYS A 58 15.99 -1.30 18.68
CA LYS A 58 15.33 -1.85 17.50
C LYS A 58 16.30 -1.71 16.34
N LYS A 59 16.75 -2.83 15.77
CA LYS A 59 17.51 -2.81 14.51
C LYS A 59 16.57 -2.32 13.41
N ASN A 60 17.07 -1.45 12.54
CA ASN A 60 16.32 -1.10 11.33
C ASN A 60 16.10 -2.39 10.53
N PRO A 61 14.89 -2.61 9.99
CA PRO A 61 14.64 -3.76 9.15
C PRO A 61 15.61 -3.75 7.97
N PRO A 62 16.11 -4.93 7.54
CA PRO A 62 16.88 -5.02 6.31
C PRO A 62 16.03 -4.44 5.16
N ASN A 63 16.66 -3.61 4.32
CA ASN A 63 16.07 -2.93 3.17
C ASN A 63 15.18 -1.71 3.50
N LYS A 64 15.55 -0.93 4.53
CA LYS A 64 15.03 0.43 4.66
C LYS A 64 15.61 1.29 3.53
N LEU A 65 14.74 1.90 2.73
CA LEU A 65 15.13 2.88 1.70
C LEU A 65 15.59 4.19 2.36
N SER A 66 16.51 4.90 1.71
CA SER A 66 16.89 6.26 2.14
C SER A 66 15.73 7.22 1.93
N ASP A 67 15.76 8.36 2.62
CA ASP A 67 14.71 9.37 2.46
C ASP A 67 14.69 9.94 1.03
N ASP A 68 15.86 10.05 0.38
CA ASP A 68 15.98 10.43 -1.04
C ASP A 68 15.31 9.40 -1.98
N GLN A 69 15.55 8.10 -1.76
CA GLN A 69 14.90 7.05 -2.54
C GLN A 69 13.38 7.05 -2.37
N ILE A 70 12.89 7.39 -1.17
CA ILE A 70 11.45 7.52 -0.92
C ILE A 70 10.90 8.71 -1.71
N LEU A 71 11.63 9.83 -1.75
CA LEU A 71 11.26 11.00 -2.53
C LEU A 71 11.20 10.68 -4.03
N ASP A 72 12.22 9.99 -4.56
CA ASP A 72 12.25 9.56 -5.96
C ASP A 72 11.07 8.66 -6.33
N VAL A 73 10.72 7.72 -5.44
CA VAL A 73 9.53 6.87 -5.63
C VAL A 73 8.25 7.71 -5.73
N MET A 74 8.08 8.70 -4.86
CA MET A 74 6.90 9.57 -4.87
C MET A 74 6.85 10.43 -6.13
N LEU A 75 7.98 11.00 -6.54
CA LEU A 75 8.08 11.82 -7.74
C LEU A 75 7.74 11.01 -9.00
N MET A 76 8.31 9.81 -9.14
CA MET A 76 8.03 8.94 -10.30
C MET A 76 6.56 8.54 -10.39
N LEU A 77 5.89 8.33 -9.25
CA LEU A 77 4.46 8.02 -9.20
C LEU A 77 3.60 9.22 -9.61
N GLU A 78 4.03 10.43 -9.26
CA GLU A 78 3.33 11.66 -9.65
C GLU A 78 3.51 11.94 -11.15
N GLU A 79 4.72 11.80 -11.69
CA GLU A 79 5.00 11.99 -13.11
C GLU A 79 4.35 10.93 -14.00
N ASN A 80 4.30 9.68 -13.51
CA ASN A 80 3.83 8.53 -14.30
C ASN A 80 2.74 7.73 -13.56
N PRO A 81 1.53 8.29 -13.42
CA PRO A 81 0.49 7.71 -12.58
C PRO A 81 -0.13 6.43 -13.16
N HIS A 82 0.12 6.08 -14.42
CA HIS A 82 -0.43 4.87 -15.05
C HIS A 82 0.54 3.69 -15.07
N THR A 83 1.77 3.89 -14.60
CA THR A 83 2.82 2.88 -14.71
C THR A 83 2.69 1.84 -13.60
N SER A 84 2.99 0.59 -13.92
CA SER A 84 2.92 -0.50 -12.94
C SER A 84 3.96 -0.33 -11.82
N SER A 85 3.62 -0.73 -10.60
CA SER A 85 4.54 -0.69 -9.45
C SER A 85 5.87 -1.41 -9.73
N ARG A 86 5.84 -2.51 -10.49
CA ARG A 86 7.03 -3.28 -10.87
C ARG A 86 7.92 -2.51 -11.83
N GLN A 87 7.34 -1.83 -12.82
CA GLN A 87 8.12 -1.01 -13.76
C GLN A 87 8.77 0.17 -13.05
N ILE A 88 8.05 0.86 -12.16
CA ILE A 88 8.62 1.97 -11.39
C ILE A 88 9.74 1.49 -10.46
N ALA A 89 9.52 0.40 -9.72
CA ALA A 89 10.54 -0.19 -8.87
C ALA A 89 11.80 -0.60 -9.67
N SER A 90 11.61 -1.18 -10.86
CA SER A 90 12.73 -1.53 -11.76
C SER A 90 13.46 -0.30 -12.29
N ALA A 91 12.76 0.79 -12.60
CA ALA A 91 13.37 2.03 -13.08
C ALA A 91 14.23 2.71 -12.00
N LEU A 92 13.81 2.60 -10.74
CA LEU A 92 14.53 3.15 -9.58
C LEU A 92 15.58 2.19 -8.99
N TYR A 93 15.78 1.01 -9.60
CA TYR A 93 16.67 -0.04 -9.08
C TYR A 93 16.35 -0.47 -7.64
N ILE A 94 15.08 -0.41 -7.25
CA ILE A 94 14.58 -0.75 -5.92
C ILE A 94 13.89 -2.12 -5.97
N SER A 95 14.13 -2.95 -4.95
CA SER A 95 13.36 -4.19 -4.79
C SER A 95 11.86 -3.89 -4.58
N HIS A 96 11.00 -4.72 -5.16
CA HIS A 96 9.55 -4.51 -5.12
C HIS A 96 8.96 -4.51 -3.70
N SER A 97 9.53 -5.28 -2.77
CA SER A 97 9.02 -5.34 -1.39
C SER A 97 9.20 -4.02 -0.61
N PRO A 98 10.39 -3.40 -0.54
CA PRO A 98 10.58 -2.05 -0.01
C PRO A 98 9.69 -1.00 -0.69
N PHE A 99 9.54 -1.06 -2.01
CA PHE A 99 8.67 -0.17 -2.77
C PHE A 99 7.22 -0.25 -2.27
N LEU A 100 6.66 -1.46 -2.14
CA LEU A 100 5.30 -1.64 -1.62
C LEU A 100 5.16 -1.13 -0.18
N ARG A 101 6.16 -1.32 0.68
CA ARG A 101 6.15 -0.78 2.05
C ARG A 101 6.08 0.74 2.06
N VAL A 102 6.81 1.40 1.15
CA VAL A 102 6.75 2.86 0.97
C VAL A 102 5.36 3.30 0.54
N LEU A 103 4.71 2.59 -0.40
CA LEU A 103 3.33 2.87 -0.79
C LEU A 103 2.37 2.76 0.39
N THR A 104 2.42 1.66 1.14
CA THR A 104 1.55 1.43 2.31
C THR A 104 1.75 2.48 3.39
N LYS A 105 3.01 2.84 3.69
CA LYS A 105 3.33 3.89 4.67
C LYS A 105 2.79 5.26 4.27
N ASN A 106 2.76 5.54 2.96
CA ASN A 106 2.25 6.78 2.41
C ASN A 106 0.75 6.73 2.05
N GLN A 107 0.06 5.62 2.34
CA GLN A 107 -1.38 5.41 2.03
C GLN A 107 -1.70 5.60 0.54
N MET A 108 -0.75 5.21 -0.32
CA MET A 108 -0.88 5.28 -1.77
C MET A 108 -1.50 3.99 -2.29
N HIS A 109 -2.71 4.09 -2.84
CA HIS A 109 -3.46 2.96 -3.39
C HIS A 109 -3.77 3.19 -4.87
N PRO A 110 -3.47 2.24 -5.76
CA PRO A 110 -3.83 2.37 -7.16
C PRO A 110 -5.35 2.28 -7.31
N TYR A 111 -5.95 3.26 -7.98
CA TYR A 111 -7.38 3.32 -8.28
C TYR A 111 -7.68 2.71 -9.65
N LYS A 112 -8.79 1.98 -9.78
CA LYS A 112 -9.27 1.45 -11.05
C LYS A 112 -10.08 2.53 -11.76
N LEU A 113 -9.64 2.95 -12.95
CA LEU A 113 -10.42 3.88 -13.75
C LEU A 113 -11.65 3.15 -14.29
N VAL A 114 -12.83 3.63 -13.91
CA VAL A 114 -14.09 3.16 -14.48
C VAL A 114 -14.45 4.15 -15.60
N PRO A 115 -14.38 3.76 -16.88
CA PRO A 115 -14.96 4.56 -17.93
C PRO A 115 -16.47 4.62 -17.69
N ILE A 116 -16.97 5.82 -17.44
CA ILE A 116 -18.39 6.12 -17.43
C ILE A 116 -18.76 6.68 -18.81
N ASN A 117 -19.94 6.33 -19.30
CA ASN A 117 -20.47 6.98 -20.49
C ASN A 117 -20.71 8.45 -20.17
N GLU A 118 -20.33 9.33 -21.09
CA GLU A 118 -20.66 10.74 -21.01
C GLU A 118 -22.17 10.88 -21.16
N LEU A 119 -22.81 11.47 -20.16
CA LEU A 119 -24.24 11.75 -20.17
C LEU A 119 -24.43 13.20 -20.62
N THR A 120 -25.34 13.40 -21.56
CA THR A 120 -25.83 14.73 -21.93
C THR A 120 -26.84 15.23 -20.89
N GLU A 121 -27.09 16.53 -20.82
CA GLU A 121 -28.06 17.10 -19.87
C GLU A 121 -29.48 16.50 -20.06
N ASP A 122 -29.86 16.22 -21.30
CA ASP A 122 -31.14 15.59 -21.64
C ASP A 122 -31.24 14.11 -21.20
N ASP A 123 -30.11 13.41 -21.06
CA ASP A 123 -30.13 11.97 -20.75
C ASP A 123 -30.68 11.69 -19.34
N PHE A 124 -30.54 12.64 -18.41
CA PHE A 124 -31.08 12.50 -17.06
C PHE A 124 -32.60 12.43 -17.09
N ASP A 125 -33.23 13.37 -17.77
CA ASP A 125 -34.69 13.43 -17.89
C ASP A 125 -35.25 12.22 -18.66
N ARG A 126 -34.59 11.83 -19.75
CA ARG A 126 -35.00 10.64 -20.54
C ARG A 126 -34.92 9.35 -19.72
N ARG A 127 -33.89 9.20 -18.90
CA ARG A 127 -33.73 8.02 -18.02
C ARG A 127 -34.80 7.97 -16.94
N ILE A 128 -35.10 9.12 -16.31
CA ILE A 128 -36.15 9.21 -15.29
C ILE A 128 -37.50 8.87 -15.92
N LEU A 129 -37.83 9.49 -17.06
CA LEU A 129 -39.07 9.24 -17.77
C LEU A 129 -39.22 7.77 -18.16
N PHE A 130 -38.16 7.15 -18.68
CA PHE A 130 -38.15 5.72 -19.00
C PHE A 130 -38.43 4.86 -17.76
N CYS A 131 -37.78 5.16 -16.63
CA CYS A 131 -38.01 4.44 -15.38
C CYS A 131 -39.46 4.60 -14.89
N GLU A 132 -40.02 5.81 -14.92
CA GLU A 132 -41.41 6.08 -14.54
C GLU A 132 -42.41 5.33 -15.41
N GLN A 133 -42.20 5.34 -16.73
CA GLN A 133 -43.03 4.60 -17.69
C GLN A 133 -42.96 3.08 -17.45
N MET A 134 -41.76 2.54 -17.25
CA MET A 134 -41.59 1.12 -16.95
C MET A 134 -42.27 0.72 -15.63
N MET A 135 -42.17 1.55 -14.58
CA MET A 135 -42.85 1.30 -13.30
C MET A 135 -44.37 1.29 -13.48
N GLN A 136 -44.94 2.28 -14.18
CA GLN A 136 -46.38 2.32 -14.45
C GLN A 136 -46.85 1.10 -15.24
N MET A 137 -46.10 0.70 -16.27
CA MET A 137 -46.47 -0.48 -17.06
C MET A 137 -46.46 -1.77 -16.24
N ILE A 138 -45.56 -1.88 -15.26
CA ILE A 138 -45.51 -3.01 -14.31
C ILE A 138 -46.71 -2.95 -13.35
N ASP A 139 -47.01 -1.78 -12.77
CA ASP A 139 -48.12 -1.60 -11.83
C ASP A 139 -49.49 -1.85 -12.48
N ASP A 140 -49.67 -1.38 -13.71
CA ASP A 140 -50.87 -1.61 -14.53
C ASP A 140 -50.93 -3.04 -15.10
N ASN A 141 -49.94 -3.88 -14.79
CA ASN A 141 -49.81 -5.27 -15.22
C ASN A 141 -49.77 -5.46 -16.75
N THR A 142 -49.42 -4.40 -17.48
CA THR A 142 -49.28 -4.38 -18.95
C THR A 142 -47.94 -4.94 -19.41
N LEU A 143 -46.89 -4.81 -18.59
CA LEU A 143 -45.58 -5.40 -18.80
C LEU A 143 -45.28 -6.39 -17.67
N GLN A 144 -45.30 -7.67 -18.00
CA GLN A 144 -44.92 -8.73 -17.08
C GLN A 144 -43.42 -8.96 -17.19
N THR A 145 -42.68 -8.69 -16.11
CA THR A 145 -41.22 -8.87 -16.05
C THR A 145 -40.78 -10.31 -16.37
N GLU A 146 -41.63 -11.29 -16.12
CA GLU A 146 -41.38 -12.71 -16.43
C GLU A 146 -41.28 -12.99 -17.94
N ASN A 147 -41.88 -12.13 -18.77
CA ASN A 147 -41.89 -12.27 -20.22
C ASN A 147 -40.82 -11.40 -20.90
N VAL A 148 -39.98 -10.70 -20.14
CA VAL A 148 -38.92 -9.85 -20.68
C VAL A 148 -37.63 -10.65 -20.81
N LEU A 149 -37.15 -10.79 -22.04
CA LEU A 149 -35.83 -11.37 -22.33
C LEU A 149 -34.86 -10.25 -22.70
N PHE A 150 -33.79 -10.13 -21.92
CA PHE A 150 -32.68 -9.22 -22.24
C PHE A 150 -31.59 -9.97 -23.01
N SER A 151 -31.09 -9.36 -24.08
CA SER A 151 -29.92 -9.80 -24.80
C SER A 151 -28.95 -8.62 -24.94
N ASP A 152 -27.66 -8.87 -24.70
CA ASP A 152 -26.60 -7.93 -25.07
C ASP A 152 -25.61 -8.58 -26.06
N GLU A 153 -24.90 -7.74 -26.80
CA GLU A 153 -23.79 -8.17 -27.65
C GLU A 153 -22.49 -7.72 -26.99
N SER A 154 -21.59 -8.68 -26.73
CA SER A 154 -20.25 -8.40 -26.22
C SER A 154 -19.22 -8.68 -27.30
N THR A 155 -18.36 -7.69 -27.56
CA THR A 155 -17.27 -7.83 -28.54
C THR A 155 -15.99 -8.24 -27.82
N PHE A 156 -15.44 -9.42 -28.16
CA PHE A 156 -14.15 -9.89 -27.62
C PHE A 156 -13.03 -9.67 -28.66
N PRO A 157 -12.14 -8.68 -28.48
CA PRO A 157 -11.03 -8.48 -29.41
C PRO A 157 -9.99 -9.60 -29.28
N LEU A 158 -9.63 -10.23 -30.41
CA LEU A 158 -8.60 -11.29 -30.48
C LEU A 158 -7.17 -10.78 -30.23
N HIS A 159 -6.93 -9.49 -30.47
CA HIS A 159 -5.68 -8.82 -30.13
C HIS A 159 -5.90 -8.13 -28.79
N GLY A 160 -5.15 -8.52 -27.76
CA GLY A 160 -5.29 -8.09 -26.35
C GLY A 160 -5.11 -6.59 -26.14
N HIS A 161 -6.03 -5.80 -26.68
CA HIS A 161 -6.14 -4.39 -26.42
C HIS A 161 -6.51 -4.24 -24.94
N PHE A 162 -5.80 -3.36 -24.24
CA PHE A 162 -6.12 -3.07 -22.86
C PHE A 162 -7.44 -2.32 -22.83
N ASP A 163 -8.48 -2.95 -22.27
CA ASP A 163 -9.71 -2.24 -21.97
C ASP A 163 -9.40 -1.09 -21.00
N ALA A 164 -9.96 0.09 -21.27
CA ALA A 164 -9.80 1.25 -20.39
C ALA A 164 -10.26 0.96 -18.95
N THR A 165 -11.14 -0.03 -18.76
CA THR A 165 -11.59 -0.55 -17.46
C THR A 165 -10.47 -1.26 -16.68
N MET A 166 -9.45 -1.81 -17.33
CA MET A 166 -8.30 -2.46 -16.69
C MET A 166 -7.20 -1.48 -16.30
N ALA A 167 -7.28 -0.23 -16.75
CA ALA A 167 -6.32 0.80 -16.42
C ALA A 167 -6.39 1.17 -14.93
N ARG A 168 -5.24 1.12 -14.26
CA ARG A 168 -5.09 1.65 -12.90
C ARG A 168 -4.30 2.94 -12.91
N ARG A 169 -4.63 3.82 -11.98
CA ARG A 169 -3.97 5.12 -11.81
C ARG A 169 -3.55 5.31 -10.34
N TRP A 170 -2.35 5.84 -10.14
CA TRP A 170 -1.89 6.32 -8.84
C TRP A 170 -2.49 7.72 -8.56
N PRO A 171 -3.07 7.93 -7.37
CA PRO A 171 -3.67 9.21 -7.01
C PRO A 171 -2.60 10.27 -6.76
N ARG A 172 -2.91 11.53 -7.10
CA ARG A 172 -1.99 12.67 -6.95
C ARG A 172 -1.88 13.17 -5.51
N LEU A 173 -2.91 12.95 -4.69
CA LEU A 173 -2.94 13.31 -3.28
C LEU A 173 -3.43 12.11 -2.46
N ARG A 174 -3.11 12.08 -1.16
CA ARG A 174 -3.73 11.14 -0.22
C ARG A 174 -5.24 11.25 -0.36
N TYR A 175 -5.87 10.21 -0.86
CA TYR A 175 -7.29 10.22 -1.15
C TYR A 175 -8.05 10.09 0.16
N ASN A 176 -8.35 11.22 0.79
CA ASN A 176 -9.46 11.30 1.73
C ASN A 176 -10.71 11.42 0.85
N SER A 177 -11.46 10.33 0.78
CA SER A 177 -12.66 10.16 -0.04
C SER A 177 -13.60 11.37 0.00
N SER A 178 -13.46 12.26 -0.99
CA SER A 178 -14.49 13.23 -1.37
C SER A 178 -14.16 13.80 -2.76
N HIS A 179 -14.98 13.39 -3.73
CA HIS A 179 -15.34 14.09 -4.98
C HIS A 179 -14.21 14.54 -5.93
N GLY A 180 -14.11 13.83 -7.06
CA GLY A 180 -13.35 14.31 -8.22
C GLY A 180 -13.74 13.53 -9.48
N ALA A 181 -14.89 13.88 -10.08
CA ALA A 181 -15.23 13.44 -11.41
C ALA A 181 -14.18 13.98 -12.39
N PHE A 182 -13.46 13.07 -13.07
CA PHE A 182 -12.62 13.44 -14.21
C PHE A 182 -13.53 13.60 -15.43
N THR A 183 -13.99 14.83 -15.69
CA THR A 183 -14.59 15.17 -16.98
C THR A 183 -13.47 15.20 -18.03
N LYS A 184 -13.65 14.45 -19.13
CA LYS A 184 -12.74 14.48 -20.27
C LYS A 184 -12.92 15.81 -20.99
N GLY A 185 -12.20 16.84 -20.57
CA GLY A 185 -11.86 17.94 -21.47
C GLY A 185 -10.99 17.38 -22.59
N SER A 186 -11.56 17.29 -23.79
CA SER A 186 -10.93 17.29 -25.12
C SER A 186 -9.39 17.32 -25.14
N VAL A 187 -8.76 16.18 -24.84
CA VAL A 187 -7.41 15.87 -25.31
C VAL A 187 -7.56 14.79 -26.36
N ASN A 188 -7.32 15.18 -27.61
CA ASN A 188 -7.35 14.32 -28.80
C ASN A 188 -6.74 12.94 -28.49
N VAL A 189 -7.61 11.91 -28.45
CA VAL A 189 -7.25 10.51 -28.16
C VAL A 189 -6.24 9.96 -29.18
N LEU A 190 -6.15 10.58 -30.36
CA LEU A 190 -5.16 10.27 -31.40
C LEU A 190 -3.72 10.62 -30.99
N SER A 191 -3.50 11.59 -30.10
CA SER A 191 -2.17 11.98 -29.64
C SER A 191 -1.51 10.92 -28.74
N LEU A 192 -2.30 10.17 -27.96
CA LEU A 192 -1.80 9.20 -26.99
C LEU A 192 -1.46 7.84 -27.64
N ALA A 193 -2.16 7.48 -28.73
CA ALA A 193 -1.84 6.30 -29.53
C ALA A 193 -0.51 6.48 -30.28
N GLN A 194 -0.22 7.68 -30.78
CA GLN A 194 1.02 7.99 -31.51
C GLN A 194 2.27 7.83 -30.64
N GLN A 195 2.25 8.32 -29.39
CA GLN A 195 3.40 8.22 -28.47
C GLN A 195 3.70 6.80 -27.98
N CYS A 196 2.72 5.90 -27.97
CA CYS A 196 2.91 4.49 -27.63
C CYS A 196 3.44 3.67 -28.83
N GLY A 197 3.05 4.03 -30.06
CA GLY A 197 3.57 3.41 -31.29
C GLY A 197 5.05 3.69 -31.53
N ASP A 198 5.49 4.94 -31.37
CA ASP A 198 6.87 5.35 -31.64
C ASP A 198 7.89 4.73 -30.66
N ARG A 199 7.46 4.35 -29.45
CA ARG A 199 8.32 3.71 -28.45
C ARG A 199 8.60 2.23 -28.75
N GLN A 200 7.76 1.59 -29.56
CA GLN A 200 7.95 0.19 -30.00
C GLN A 200 8.85 0.09 -31.25
N LEU A 201 8.88 1.12 -32.10
CA LEU A 201 9.75 1.16 -33.28
C LEU A 201 11.23 1.41 -32.96
N ARG A 202 11.57 2.06 -31.82
CA ARG A 202 12.98 2.24 -31.39
C ARG A 202 13.64 1.03 -30.73
N ARG A 203 12.90 -0.07 -30.47
CA ARG A 203 13.46 -1.31 -29.88
C ARG A 203 13.76 -2.39 -30.91
N LYS A 204 13.56 -2.11 -32.20
CA LYS A 204 13.91 -3.01 -33.32
C LYS A 204 14.80 -2.27 -34.33
N THR A 205 16.00 -1.91 -33.91
CA THR A 205 17.17 -1.64 -34.75
C THR A 205 18.40 -1.97 -33.93
#